data_AF-B6VK78-F1
#
_entry.id   AF-B6VK78-F1
#
_cell.length_a   1.000
_cell.length_b   1.000
_cell.length_c   1.000
_cell.angle_alpha   90.00
_cell.angle_beta   90.00
_cell.angle_gamma   90.00
#
_symmetry.space_group_name_H-M   'P 1'
#
loop_
_entity.id
_entity.type
_entity.pdbx_description
1 polymer ?
#
loop_
_entity_poly.entity_id
_entity_poly.type
_entity_poly.pdbx_seq_one_letter_code
_entity_poly.pdbx_strand_id
1 'polypeptide(L)'
;LQQAFDACQTSKTSWHNRKAELAEVEAELAAVLAVSSPGNAEKIAPLRERFDVKSWEVNRSAGLYIRSHEEVQRISIRDRLNDFMQQHGAELAAALAPELMGIKKTACYDTKSRCRPLNDISAGSSHRVDRYGGGN
;
A
#
# COMPACT_ATOMS: atom_id res chain seq x y z
N LEU A 1 2.89 -2.81 -13.11
CA LEU A 1 1.62 -3.37 -12.58
C LEU A 1 1.75 -4.79 -12.01
N GLN A 2 2.30 -5.77 -12.75
CA GLN A 2 2.30 -7.19 -12.35
C GLN A 2 2.81 -7.47 -10.92
N GLN A 3 3.99 -6.96 -10.58
CA GLN A 3 4.55 -7.15 -9.24
C GLN A 3 3.64 -6.66 -8.10
N ALA A 4 2.99 -5.50 -8.28
CA ALA A 4 2.06 -4.96 -7.29
C ALA A 4 0.81 -5.83 -7.18
N PHE A 5 0.34 -6.39 -8.30
CA PHE A 5 -0.77 -7.32 -8.32
C PHE A 5 -0.43 -8.62 -7.58
N ASP A 6 0.74 -9.20 -7.81
CA ASP A 6 1.19 -10.41 -7.12
C ASP A 6 1.33 -10.20 -5.60
N ALA A 7 1.86 -9.03 -5.19
CA ALA A 7 1.94 -8.65 -3.78
C ALA A 7 0.55 -8.46 -3.14
N CYS A 8 -0.40 -7.89 -3.89
CA CYS A 8 -1.79 -7.76 -3.47
C CYS A 8 -2.47 -9.13 -3.28
N GLN A 9 -2.29 -10.06 -4.24
CA GLN A 9 -2.82 -11.41 -4.11
C GLN A 9 -2.21 -12.15 -2.91
N THR A 10 -0.89 -12.00 -2.71
CA THR A 10 -0.20 -12.59 -1.56
C THR A 10 -0.76 -12.05 -0.23
N SER A 11 -0.96 -10.74 -0.15
CA SER A 11 -1.52 -10.09 1.05
C SER A 11 -2.97 -10.50 1.31
N LYS A 12 -3.77 -10.64 0.24
CA LYS A 12 -5.15 -11.14 0.31
C LYS A 12 -5.20 -12.57 0.86
N THR A 13 -4.41 -13.48 0.29
CA THR A 13 -4.33 -14.87 0.75
C THR A 13 -3.88 -14.93 2.20
N SER A 14 -2.87 -14.15 2.58
CA SER A 14 -2.41 -14.08 3.97
C SER A 14 -3.52 -13.65 4.93
N TRP A 15 -4.28 -12.60 4.59
CA TRP A 15 -5.41 -12.15 5.41
C TRP A 15 -6.50 -13.23 5.54
N HIS A 16 -6.85 -13.92 4.46
CA HIS A 16 -7.82 -15.02 4.52
C HIS A 16 -7.33 -16.17 5.40
N ASN A 17 -6.07 -16.56 5.31
CA ASN A 17 -5.50 -17.62 6.15
C ASN A 17 -5.55 -17.24 7.63
N ARG A 18 -5.20 -15.98 7.98
CA ARG A 18 -5.29 -15.53 9.38
C ARG A 18 -6.72 -15.51 9.91
N LYS A 19 -7.70 -15.18 9.06
CA LYS A 19 -9.12 -15.28 9.43
C LYS A 19 -9.54 -16.72 9.72
N ALA A 20 -9.05 -17.69 8.92
CA ALA A 20 -9.33 -19.10 9.15
C ALA A 20 -8.69 -19.58 10.48
N GLU A 21 -7.43 -19.24 10.73
CA GLU A 21 -6.75 -19.56 12.00
C GLU A 21 -7.46 -18.95 13.22
N LEU A 22 -7.96 -17.71 13.12
CA LEU A 22 -8.74 -17.09 14.19
C LEU A 22 -10.05 -17.86 14.45
N ALA A 23 -10.74 -18.28 13.39
CA ALA A 23 -11.98 -19.04 13.51
C ALA A 23 -11.76 -20.41 14.17
N GLU A 24 -10.61 -21.06 13.93
CA GLU A 24 -10.23 -22.30 14.61
C GLU A 24 -10.04 -22.09 16.12
N VAL A 25 -9.33 -21.02 16.53
CA VAL A 25 -9.12 -20.70 17.95
C VAL A 25 -10.44 -20.29 18.63
N GLU A 26 -11.30 -19.55 17.93
CA GLU A 26 -12.63 -19.19 18.42
C GLU A 26 -13.49 -20.43 18.68
N ALA A 27 -13.49 -21.40 17.75
CA ALA A 27 -14.20 -22.65 17.90
C ALA A 27 -13.68 -23.48 19.09
N GLU A 28 -12.36 -23.56 19.28
CA GLU A 28 -11.75 -24.26 20.41
C GLU A 28 -12.10 -23.58 21.75
N LEU A 29 -12.02 -22.26 21.81
CA LEU A 29 -12.40 -21.50 23.00
C LEU A 29 -13.89 -21.70 23.33
N ALA A 30 -14.77 -21.64 22.32
CA ALA A 30 -16.20 -21.90 22.50
C ALA A 30 -16.47 -23.32 23.03
N ALA A 31 -15.76 -24.33 22.51
CA ALA A 31 -15.89 -25.71 22.98
C ALA A 31 -15.45 -25.90 24.44
N VAL A 32 -14.33 -25.28 24.84
CA VAL A 32 -13.84 -25.34 26.24
C VAL A 32 -14.78 -24.61 27.20
N LEU A 33 -15.41 -23.52 26.77
CA LEU A 33 -16.38 -22.79 27.57
C LEU A 33 -17.74 -23.52 27.70
N ALA A 34 -18.12 -24.31 26.68
CA ALA A 34 -19.37 -25.06 26.69
C ALA A 34 -19.36 -26.26 27.66
N VAL A 35 -18.19 -26.85 27.90
CA VAL A 35 -18.03 -27.98 28.84
C VAL A 35 -17.56 -27.45 30.19
N SER A 36 -18.23 -27.81 31.28
CA SER A 36 -17.72 -27.52 32.63
C SER A 36 -16.85 -28.69 33.10
N SER A 37 -15.54 -28.47 33.17
CA SER A 37 -14.56 -29.46 33.66
C SER A 37 -13.53 -28.78 34.56
N PRO A 38 -13.09 -29.42 35.66
CA PRO A 38 -12.13 -28.84 36.61
C PRO A 38 -10.83 -28.33 35.96
N GLY A 39 -10.39 -28.98 34.88
CA GLY A 39 -9.18 -28.60 34.14
C GLY A 39 -9.36 -27.50 33.09
N ASN A 40 -10.57 -26.94 32.91
CA ASN A 40 -10.82 -25.94 31.88
C ASN A 40 -10.28 -24.56 32.26
N ALA A 41 -10.22 -24.22 33.55
CA ALA A 41 -9.68 -22.94 34.00
C ALA A 41 -8.22 -22.74 33.54
N GLU A 42 -7.41 -23.79 33.60
CA GLU A 42 -6.00 -23.77 33.16
C GLU A 42 -5.86 -23.63 31.63
N LYS A 43 -6.87 -24.06 30.86
CA LYS A 43 -6.87 -24.00 29.39
C LYS A 43 -7.44 -22.69 28.84
N ILE A 44 -8.38 -22.05 29.55
CA ILE A 44 -9.08 -20.85 29.06
C ILE A 44 -8.13 -19.65 28.92
N ALA A 45 -7.24 -19.43 29.91
CA ALA A 45 -6.32 -18.29 29.88
C ALA A 45 -5.40 -18.28 28.64
N PRO A 46 -4.63 -19.34 28.32
CA PRO A 46 -3.79 -19.35 27.13
C PRO A 46 -4.59 -19.32 25.82
N LEU A 47 -5.82 -19.86 25.80
CA LEU A 47 -6.70 -19.78 24.63
C LEU A 47 -7.15 -18.35 24.33
N ARG A 48 -7.46 -17.57 25.38
CA ARG A 48 -7.82 -16.15 25.23
C ARG A 48 -6.64 -15.32 24.74
N GLU A 49 -5.45 -15.54 25.30
CA GLU A 49 -4.23 -14.87 24.83
C GLU A 49 -3.97 -15.18 23.34
N ARG A 50 -4.11 -16.45 22.94
CA ARG A 50 -3.96 -16.86 21.54
C ARG A 50 -5.02 -16.23 20.64
N PHE A 51 -6.27 -16.13 21.09
CA PHE A 51 -7.34 -15.45 20.37
C PHE A 51 -7.02 -13.96 20.14
N ASP A 52 -6.54 -13.26 21.17
CA ASP A 52 -6.18 -11.84 21.07
C ASP A 52 -5.03 -11.63 20.07
N VAL A 53 -3.99 -12.49 20.12
CA VAL A 53 -2.89 -12.49 19.15
C VAL A 53 -3.41 -12.73 17.73
N LYS A 54 -4.27 -13.73 17.52
CA LYS A 54 -4.84 -14.03 16.19
C LYS A 54 -5.71 -12.90 15.66
N SER A 55 -6.50 -12.26 16.52
CA SER A 55 -7.29 -11.10 16.18
C SER A 55 -6.41 -9.93 15.72
N TRP A 56 -5.30 -9.67 16.42
CA TRP A 56 -4.31 -8.67 16.02
C TRP A 56 -3.65 -9.01 14.67
N GLU A 57 -3.28 -10.28 14.44
CA GLU A 57 -2.69 -10.73 13.17
C GLU A 57 -3.65 -10.54 11.98
N VAL A 58 -4.96 -10.79 12.19
CA VAL A 58 -6.00 -10.52 11.19
C VAL A 58 -6.07 -9.03 10.88
N ASN A 59 -6.09 -8.16 11.89
CA ASN A 59 -6.12 -6.71 11.68
C ASN A 59 -4.87 -6.22 10.91
N ARG A 60 -3.69 -6.69 11.32
CA ARG A 60 -2.42 -6.35 10.66
C ARG A 60 -2.40 -6.78 9.20
N SER A 61 -2.81 -8.02 8.90
CA SER A 61 -2.84 -8.55 7.53
C SER A 61 -3.90 -7.87 6.65
N ALA A 62 -5.05 -7.51 7.22
CA ALA A 62 -6.06 -6.70 6.52
C ALA A 62 -5.49 -5.34 6.09
N GLY A 63 -4.76 -4.66 6.98
CA GLY A 63 -4.11 -3.39 6.66
C GLY A 63 -3.06 -3.50 5.55
N LEU A 64 -2.31 -4.61 5.50
CA LEU A 64 -1.37 -4.88 4.40
C LEU A 64 -2.10 -5.15 3.07
N TYR A 65 -3.21 -5.90 3.10
CA TYR A 65 -4.04 -6.12 1.92
C TYR A 65 -4.63 -4.81 1.37
N ILE A 66 -5.18 -3.93 2.21
CA ILE A 66 -5.73 -2.64 1.77
C ILE A 66 -4.66 -1.81 1.05
N ARG A 67 -3.48 -1.64 1.67
CA ARG A 67 -2.39 -0.84 1.07
C ARG A 67 -1.89 -1.44 -0.25
N SER A 68 -1.75 -2.75 -0.33
CA SER A 68 -1.31 -3.41 -1.57
C SER A 68 -2.38 -3.31 -2.68
N HIS A 69 -3.66 -3.32 -2.32
CA HIS A 69 -4.75 -3.10 -3.25
C HIS A 69 -4.78 -1.66 -3.79
N GLU A 70 -4.64 -0.67 -2.92
CA GLU A 70 -4.52 0.74 -3.29
C GLU A 70 -3.31 0.98 -4.22
N GLU A 71 -2.19 0.29 -3.98
CA GLU A 71 -1.00 0.40 -4.81
C GLU A 71 -1.25 -0.09 -6.26
N VAL A 72 -1.94 -1.21 -6.42
CA VAL A 72 -2.35 -1.72 -7.73
C VAL A 72 -3.21 -0.71 -8.46
N GLN A 73 -4.20 -0.13 -7.78
CA GLN A 73 -5.08 0.89 -8.36
C GLN A 73 -4.29 2.14 -8.76
N ARG A 74 -3.41 2.63 -7.88
CA ARG A 74 -2.58 3.81 -8.13
C ARG A 74 -1.69 3.63 -9.36
N ILE A 75 -1.03 2.49 -9.48
CA ILE A 75 -0.17 2.18 -10.64
C ILE A 75 -1.02 2.06 -11.90
N SER A 76 -2.12 1.31 -11.85
CA SER A 76 -3.01 1.13 -13.02
C SER A 76 -3.55 2.45 -13.54
N ILE A 77 -4.06 3.32 -12.66
CA ILE A 77 -4.58 4.64 -13.04
C ILE A 77 -3.48 5.49 -13.66
N ARG A 78 -2.27 5.52 -13.07
CA ARG A 78 -1.14 6.26 -13.61
C ARG A 78 -0.75 5.77 -15.00
N ASP A 79 -0.60 4.46 -15.16
CA ASP A 79 -0.19 3.86 -16.44
C ASP A 79 -1.24 4.16 -17.53
N ARG A 80 -2.53 4.01 -17.21
CA ARG A 80 -3.61 4.30 -18.16
C ARG A 80 -3.77 5.76 -18.50
N LEU A 81 -3.58 6.67 -17.54
CA LEU A 81 -3.57 8.10 -17.82
C LEU A 81 -2.36 8.49 -18.67
N ASN A 82 -1.20 7.87 -18.48
CA ASN A 82 -0.04 8.08 -19.34
C ASN A 82 -0.32 7.61 -20.77
N ASP A 83 -0.86 6.39 -20.94
CA ASP A 83 -1.26 5.86 -22.24
C ASP A 83 -2.26 6.81 -22.93
N PHE A 84 -3.26 7.30 -22.18
CA PHE A 84 -4.25 8.25 -22.67
C PHE A 84 -3.63 9.58 -23.11
N MET A 85 -2.74 10.15 -22.29
CA MET A 85 -2.06 11.41 -22.63
C MET A 85 -1.09 11.26 -23.79
N GLN A 86 -0.48 10.09 -24.00
CA GLN A 86 0.36 9.83 -25.17
C GLN A 86 -0.46 9.84 -26.47
N GLN A 87 -1.68 9.32 -26.44
CA GLN A 87 -2.54 9.22 -27.63
C GLN A 87 -3.35 10.49 -27.89
N HIS A 88 -3.89 11.12 -26.84
CA HIS A 88 -4.86 12.22 -26.94
C HIS A 88 -4.39 13.52 -26.30
N GLY A 89 -3.17 13.56 -25.76
CA GLY A 89 -2.68 14.70 -25.00
C GLY A 89 -2.58 15.99 -25.82
N ALA A 90 -2.27 15.90 -27.12
CA ALA A 90 -2.21 17.06 -28.00
C ALA A 90 -3.59 17.71 -28.19
N GLU A 91 -4.62 16.90 -28.47
CA GLU A 91 -6.00 17.37 -28.63
C GLU A 91 -6.55 17.92 -27.31
N LEU A 92 -6.31 17.22 -26.19
CA LEU A 92 -6.70 17.69 -24.86
C LEU A 92 -6.00 19.00 -24.49
N ALA A 93 -4.70 19.12 -24.76
CA ALA A 93 -3.94 20.35 -24.51
C ALA A 93 -4.40 21.50 -25.40
N ALA A 94 -4.80 21.23 -26.66
CA ALA A 94 -5.35 22.24 -27.56
C ALA A 94 -6.72 22.74 -27.06
N ALA A 95 -7.60 21.83 -26.63
CA ALA A 95 -8.90 22.18 -26.06
C ALA A 95 -8.76 23.02 -24.77
N LEU A 96 -7.73 22.75 -23.97
CA LEU A 96 -7.43 23.46 -22.73
C LEU A 96 -6.41 24.60 -22.90
N ALA A 97 -6.04 24.97 -24.12
CA ALA A 97 -4.96 25.91 -24.39
C ALA A 97 -5.08 27.27 -23.66
N PRO A 98 -6.28 27.91 -23.57
CA PRO A 98 -6.43 29.16 -22.83
C PRO A 98 -6.00 29.06 -21.36
N GLU A 99 -6.40 27.98 -20.69
CA GLU A 99 -6.09 27.72 -19.28
C GLU A 99 -4.62 27.30 -19.09
N LEU A 100 -4.11 26.42 -19.97
CA LEU A 100 -2.74 25.91 -19.89
C LEU A 100 -1.68 26.98 -20.22
N MET A 101 -1.99 27.94 -21.09
CA MET A 101 -1.11 29.09 -21.37
C MET A 101 -0.95 29.99 -20.15
N GLY A 102 -1.96 30.07 -19.27
CA GLY A 102 -1.88 30.77 -18.00
C GLY A 102 -0.91 30.13 -17.02
N ILE A 103 -0.93 28.80 -16.91
CA ILE A 103 -0.07 28.03 -16.00
C ILE A 103 1.42 28.14 -16.39
N LYS A 104 1.74 28.17 -17.68
CA LYS A 104 3.14 28.40 -18.12
C LYS A 104 3.66 29.78 -17.73
N LYS A 105 2.78 30.79 -17.72
CA LYS A 105 3.13 32.15 -17.28
C LYS A 105 3.30 32.22 -15.76
N THR A 106 2.57 31.38 -15.01
CA THR A 106 2.66 31.34 -13.55
C THR A 106 3.90 30.65 -13.01
N ALA A 107 4.31 29.56 -13.65
CA ALA A 107 5.62 28.98 -13.41
C ALA A 107 6.77 29.97 -13.72
N CYS A 108 6.55 30.90 -14.65
CA CYS A 108 7.56 31.89 -15.06
C CYS A 108 7.71 33.06 -14.08
N TYR A 109 6.66 33.44 -13.33
CA TYR A 109 6.78 34.49 -12.30
C TYR A 109 7.31 33.99 -10.95
N ASP A 110 7.22 32.68 -10.68
CA ASP A 110 7.60 32.09 -9.40
C ASP A 110 9.08 31.65 -9.37
N THR A 111 9.75 31.57 -10.53
CA THR A 111 11.15 31.16 -10.65
C THR A 111 12.14 32.33 -10.64
N LYS A 112 12.03 33.25 -9.66
CA LYS A 112 13.23 34.02 -9.26
C LYS A 112 14.29 33.14 -8.58
N SER A 113 14.07 31.83 -8.46
CA SER A 113 15.01 30.89 -7.87
C SER A 113 15.00 29.50 -8.52
N ARG A 114 15.48 29.40 -9.78
CA ARG A 114 16.05 28.18 -10.43
C ARG A 114 15.14 27.47 -11.46
N CYS A 115 15.20 27.92 -12.71
CA CYS A 115 14.75 27.12 -13.86
C CYS A 115 15.77 26.00 -14.15
N ARG A 116 15.32 24.74 -14.19
CA ARG A 116 15.98 23.66 -14.94
C ARG A 116 15.10 23.32 -16.15
N PRO A 117 15.67 23.16 -17.36
CA PRO A 117 14.90 22.74 -18.53
C PRO A 117 14.34 21.33 -18.35
N LEU A 118 13.11 21.11 -18.82
CA LEU A 118 12.33 19.88 -18.69
C LEU A 118 12.71 18.76 -19.69
N ASN A 119 13.96 18.72 -20.17
CA ASN A 119 14.38 17.80 -21.24
C ASN A 119 15.42 16.73 -20.86
N ASP A 120 15.88 16.65 -19.61
CA ASP A 120 16.81 15.58 -19.19
C ASP A 120 16.16 14.63 -18.18
N ILE A 121 15.29 13.74 -18.66
CA ILE A 121 15.00 12.47 -17.97
C ILE A 121 15.37 11.33 -18.93
N SER A 122 16.66 11.24 -19.24
CA SER A 122 17.27 10.04 -19.79
C SER A 122 18.75 9.99 -19.46
N ALA A 123 19.07 9.55 -18.25
CA ALA A 123 20.26 8.76 -17.94
C ALA A 123 20.20 8.37 -16.46
N GLY A 124 20.26 7.08 -16.19
CA GLY A 124 20.33 6.58 -14.83
C GLY A 124 21.54 7.15 -14.08
N SER A 125 21.37 7.45 -12.81
CA SER A 125 22.49 7.57 -11.90
C SER A 125 22.15 6.85 -10.60
N SER A 126 22.67 5.62 -10.53
CA SER A 126 22.93 4.90 -9.30
C SER A 126 23.82 5.77 -8.41
N HIS A 127 23.28 6.22 -7.28
CA HIS A 127 24.10 6.62 -6.15
C HIS A 127 23.44 6.18 -4.85
N ARG A 128 23.94 5.05 -4.36
CA ARG A 128 23.85 4.57 -2.99
C ARG A 128 24.38 5.67 -2.06
N VAL A 129 23.58 6.09 -1.08
CA VAL A 129 24.06 6.90 0.04
C VAL A 129 24.12 6.00 1.26
N ASP A 130 25.28 5.37 1.44
CA ASP A 130 25.74 4.92 2.75
C ASP A 130 26.31 6.15 3.45
N ARG A 131 25.65 6.65 4.51
CA ARG A 131 26.31 7.44 5.56
C ARG A 131 25.42 7.63 6.81
N TYR A 132 25.61 6.75 7.81
CA TYR A 132 25.54 7.14 9.22
C TYR A 132 26.74 6.51 9.93
N GLY A 133 27.69 7.36 10.31
CA GLY A 133 28.87 7.03 11.09
C GLY A 133 29.51 8.31 11.63
N GLY A 134 29.61 8.41 12.95
CA GLY A 134 30.17 9.51 13.74
C GLY A 134 29.20 9.84 14.88
N GLY A 135 29.49 9.66 16.16
CA GLY A 135 30.78 9.54 16.84
C GLY A 135 30.69 10.43 18.08
N ASN A 136 30.47 9.81 19.24
CA ASN A 136 31.02 10.12 20.56
C ASN A 136 30.66 8.97 21.49
#